data_AF-A0A0N5D087-F1
#
_entry.id   AF-A0A0N5D087-F1
#
_cell.length_a   1.000
_cell.length_b   1.000
_cell.length_c   1.000
_cell.angle_alpha   90.00
_cell.angle_beta   90.00
_cell.angle_gamma   90.00
#
_symmetry.space_group_name_H-M   'P 1'
#
loop_
_entity.id
_entity.type
_entity.pdbx_description
1 polymer ?
#
loop_
_entity_poly.entity_id
_entity_poly.type
_entity_poly.pdbx_seq_one_letter_code
_entity_poly.pdbx_strand_id
1 'polypeptide(L)'
;MHLLQLLTPQFVQSLCDDVTILFKYDRNVNRFLKYSQLRVLRGQIWNLRLALMMNESPAQMVKRPLVLVSRRYRGRPPDDDWNRAFQVRPADFGDRNCC
;
A
#
# COMPACT_ATOMS: atom_id res chain seq x y z
N MET A 1 12.64 -1.64 17.38
CA MET A 1 11.70 -1.20 16.32
C MET A 1 12.17 -1.74 14.95
N HIS A 2 12.31 -3.06 14.79
CA HIS A 2 12.95 -3.69 13.62
C HIS A 2 12.08 -3.62 12.35
N LEU A 3 10.77 -3.86 12.49
CA LEU A 3 9.85 -3.87 11.35
C LEU A 3 9.78 -2.51 10.62
N LEU A 4 9.79 -1.39 11.35
CA LEU A 4 9.74 -0.06 10.73
C LEU A 4 10.95 0.20 9.82
N GLN A 5 12.13 -0.31 10.18
CA GLN A 5 13.35 -0.18 9.38
C GLN A 5 13.27 -0.99 8.08
N LEU A 6 12.51 -2.10 8.07
CA LEU A 6 12.32 -2.95 6.89
C LEU A 6 11.26 -2.39 5.92
N LEU A 7 10.31 -1.58 6.41
CA LEU A 7 9.25 -0.98 5.61
C LEU A 7 9.76 0.23 4.80
N THR A 8 10.79 0.04 4.00
CA THR A 8 11.27 1.06 3.06
C THR A 8 10.44 1.08 1.78
N PRO A 9 10.35 2.22 1.06
CA PRO A 9 9.72 2.27 -0.25
C PRO A 9 10.30 1.25 -1.25
N GLN A 10 11.61 0.97 -1.19
CA GLN A 10 12.24 -0.08 -2.01
C GLN A 10 11.73 -1.48 -1.68
N PHE A 11 11.63 -1.80 -0.39
CA PHE A 11 11.09 -3.08 0.06
C PHE A 11 9.63 -3.23 -0.35
N VAL A 12 8.79 -2.23 -0.07
CA VAL A 12 7.36 -2.25 -0.43
C VAL A 12 7.17 -2.39 -1.94
N GLN A 13 8.03 -1.75 -2.73
CA GLN A 13 8.01 -1.90 -4.18
C GLN A 13 8.34 -3.34 -4.60
N SER A 14 9.39 -3.94 -4.03
CA SER A 14 9.79 -5.33 -4.31
C SER A 14 8.69 -6.31 -3.93
N LEU A 15 8.10 -6.17 -2.74
CA LEU A 15 6.94 -6.97 -2.30
C LEU A 15 5.76 -6.87 -3.28
N CYS A 16 5.46 -5.67 -3.76
CA CYS A 16 4.39 -5.49 -4.75
C CYS A 16 4.70 -6.12 -6.11
N ASP A 17 5.98 -6.16 -6.49
CA ASP A 17 6.43 -6.80 -7.74
C ASP A 17 6.33 -8.32 -7.62
N ASP A 18 6.66 -8.89 -6.45
CA ASP A 18 6.50 -10.33 -6.17
C ASP A 18 5.02 -10.74 -6.21
N VAL A 19 4.15 -9.99 -5.53
CA VAL A 19 2.68 -10.20 -5.60
C VAL A 19 2.17 -10.02 -7.03
N THR A 20 2.76 -9.08 -7.78
CA THR A 20 2.43 -8.88 -9.19
C THR A 20 2.80 -10.09 -10.03
N ILE A 21 3.93 -10.73 -9.77
CA ILE A 21 4.34 -11.95 -10.46
C ILE A 21 3.38 -13.10 -10.11
N LEU A 22 3.03 -13.25 -8.83
CA LEU A 22 2.09 -14.27 -8.37
C LEU A 22 0.74 -14.18 -9.10
N PHE A 23 0.18 -12.98 -9.27
CA PHE A 23 -1.08 -12.80 -9.98
C PHE A 23 -1.01 -13.10 -11.49
N LYS A 24 0.17 -13.29 -12.09
CA LYS A 24 0.26 -13.67 -13.52
C LYS A 24 -0.15 -15.13 -13.76
N TYR A 25 -0.13 -15.97 -12.73
CA TYR A 25 -0.49 -17.38 -12.86
C TYR A 25 -1.99 -17.59 -13.06
N ASP A 26 -2.82 -16.63 -12.65
CA ASP A 26 -4.25 -16.64 -12.95
C ASP A 26 -4.52 -15.85 -14.23
N ARG A 27 -4.91 -16.56 -15.30
CA ARG A 27 -5.19 -15.98 -16.63
C ARG A 27 -6.44 -15.10 -16.64
N ASN A 28 -7.30 -15.19 -15.64
CA ASN A 28 -8.55 -14.45 -15.55
C ASN A 28 -8.43 -13.17 -14.71
N VAL A 29 -7.27 -12.90 -14.09
CA VAL A 29 -7.10 -11.70 -13.26
C VAL A 29 -7.11 -10.44 -14.11
N ASN A 30 -8.13 -9.62 -13.87
CA ASN A 30 -8.23 -8.29 -14.45
C ASN A 30 -7.08 -7.39 -13.98
N ARG A 31 -6.34 -6.80 -14.92
CA ARG A 31 -5.21 -5.89 -14.65
C ARG A 31 -5.58 -4.72 -13.73
N PHE A 32 -6.77 -4.15 -13.89
CA PHE A 32 -7.27 -3.05 -13.07
C PHE A 32 -7.59 -3.50 -11.64
N LEU A 33 -8.13 -4.71 -11.47
CA LEU A 33 -8.37 -5.31 -10.16
C LEU A 33 -7.05 -5.50 -9.41
N LYS A 34 -6.06 -6.09 -10.07
CA LYS A 34 -4.70 -6.24 -9.55
C LYS A 34 -4.09 -4.90 -9.12
N TYR A 35 -4.17 -3.88 -9.97
CA TYR A 35 -3.66 -2.56 -9.62
C TYR A 35 -4.38 -1.98 -8.39
N SER A 36 -5.69 -2.17 -8.30
CA SER A 36 -6.50 -1.73 -7.16
C SER A 36 -6.13 -2.46 -5.87
N GLN A 37 -5.93 -3.78 -5.92
CA GLN A 37 -5.46 -4.58 -4.79
C GLN A 37 -4.09 -4.11 -4.28
N LEU A 38 -3.15 -3.81 -5.19
CA LEU A 38 -1.84 -3.28 -4.79
C LEU A 38 -1.92 -1.87 -4.18
N ARG A 39 -2.93 -1.05 -4.54
CA ARG A 39 -3.17 0.24 -3.87
C ARG A 39 -3.67 0.06 -2.45
N VAL A 40 -4.52 -0.94 -2.22
CA VAL A 40 -5.00 -1.31 -0.88
C VAL A 40 -3.84 -1.84 -0.04
N LEU A 41 -3.05 -2.78 -0.55
CA LEU A 41 -1.89 -3.33 0.16
C LEU A 41 -0.93 -2.23 0.62
N ARG A 42 -0.55 -1.31 -0.27
CA ARG A 42 0.30 -0.17 0.09
C ARG A 42 -0.36 0.75 1.12
N GLY A 43 -1.69 0.91 1.08
CA GLY A 43 -2.44 1.67 2.08
C GLY A 43 -2.41 1.05 3.47
N GLN A 44 -2.51 -0.28 3.56
CA GLN A 44 -2.37 -1.00 4.82
C GLN A 44 -0.95 -0.85 5.38
N ILE A 45 0.08 -1.00 4.53
CA ILE A 45 1.48 -0.79 4.93
C ILE A 45 1.72 0.67 5.36
N TRP A 46 1.11 1.65 4.69
CA TRP A 46 1.19 3.05 5.08
C TRP A 46 0.64 3.28 6.48
N ASN A 47 -0.56 2.78 6.78
CA ASN A 47 -1.17 2.89 8.11
C ASN A 47 -0.36 2.15 9.17
N LEU A 48 0.17 0.97 8.85
CA LEU A 48 1.07 0.22 9.73
C LEU A 48 2.31 1.04 10.05
N ARG A 49 3.00 1.59 9.04
CA ARG A 49 4.18 2.43 9.22
C ARG A 49 3.89 3.62 10.15
N LEU A 50 2.79 4.32 9.94
CA LEU A 50 2.42 5.46 10.78
C LEU A 50 2.15 5.03 12.23
N ALA A 51 1.42 3.93 12.44
CA ALA A 51 1.17 3.40 13.78
C ALA A 51 2.49 3.02 14.49
N LEU A 52 3.40 2.37 13.77
CA LEU A 52 4.73 2.01 14.27
C LEU A 52 5.56 3.25 14.63
N MET A 53 5.55 4.30 13.81
CA MET A 53 6.25 5.57 14.11
C MET A 53 5.68 6.28 15.35
N MET A 54 4.37 6.22 15.55
CA MET A 54 3.67 6.85 16.66
C MET A 54 3.60 5.95 17.91
N ASN A 55 4.21 4.75 17.87
CA ASN A 55 4.13 3.73 18.91
C ASN A 55 2.68 3.39 19.32
N GLU A 56 1.78 3.34 18.33
CA GLU A 56 0.37 3.02 18.53
C GLU A 56 0.15 1.50 18.66
N SER A 57 -0.81 1.13 19.50
CA SER A 57 -1.27 -0.25 19.63
C SER A 57 -2.03 -0.72 18.36
N PRO A 58 -2.15 -2.04 18.12
CA PRO A 58 -2.98 -2.56 17.03
C PRO A 58 -4.42 -2.02 17.06
N ALA A 59 -5.00 -1.87 18.25
CA ALA A 59 -6.34 -1.33 18.44
C ALA A 59 -6.48 0.15 18.03
N GLN A 60 -5.40 0.93 18.11
CA GLN A 60 -5.36 2.31 17.60
C GLN A 60 -5.13 2.33 16.10
N MET A 61 -4.22 1.48 15.58
CA MET A 61 -3.93 1.39 14.15
C MET A 61 -5.19 1.10 13.32
N VAL A 62 -6.03 0.16 13.75
CA VAL A 62 -7.25 -0.21 13.00
C VAL A 62 -8.28 0.92 12.92
N LYS A 63 -8.18 1.94 13.79
CA LYS A 63 -9.04 3.12 13.77
C LYS A 63 -8.57 4.21 12.80
N ARG A 64 -7.37 4.07 12.23
CA ARG A 64 -6.86 5.02 11.23
C ARG A 64 -7.77 5.00 9.98
N PRO A 65 -7.94 6.15 9.31
CA PRO A 65 -8.75 6.22 8.10
C PRO A 65 -8.20 5.28 7.02
N LEU A 66 -9.11 4.68 6.26
CA LEU A 66 -8.76 3.84 5.11
C LEU A 66 -8.16 4.72 4.01
N VAL A 67 -7.01 4.31 3.51
CA VAL A 67 -6.28 5.03 2.46
C VAL A 67 -5.94 4.08 1.31
N LEU A 68 -5.95 4.64 0.10
CA LEU A 68 -5.44 4.01 -1.11
C LEU A 68 -4.12 4.68 -1.49
N VAL A 69 -3.08 3.88 -1.69
CA VAL A 69 -1.73 4.40 -1.94
C VAL A 69 -1.25 3.98 -3.32
N SER A 70 -1.07 4.97 -4.19
CA SER A 70 -0.52 4.80 -5.54
C SER A 70 0.97 5.13 -5.57
N ARG A 71 1.71 4.53 -6.51
CA ARG A 71 3.10 4.90 -6.78
C ARG A 71 3.17 6.18 -7.59
N ARG A 72 4.16 7.03 -7.32
CA ARG A 72 4.49 8.19 -8.16
C ARG A 72 5.41 7.84 -9.33
N TYR A 73 6.09 6.70 -9.26
CA TYR A 73 7.04 6.22 -10.29
C TYR A 73 6.57 4.93 -10.96
N ARG A 74 6.86 4.79 -12.26
CA ARG A 74 6.64 3.54 -13.03
C ARG A 74 7.65 2.44 -12.68
N GLY A 75 8.88 2.81 -12.31
CA GLY A 75 9.96 1.92 -11.85
C GLY A 75 10.16 1.97 -10.33
N ARG A 76 11.27 1.39 -9.85
CA ARG A 76 11.65 1.52 -8.42
C ARG A 76 11.72 3.00 -8.03
N PRO A 77 11.31 3.37 -6.80
CA PRO A 77 11.64 4.67 -6.24
C PRO A 77 13.14 4.96 -6.34
N PRO A 78 13.57 6.23 -6.38
CA PRO A 78 15.00 6.57 -6.39
C PRO A 78 15.65 6.43 -5.00
N ASP A 79 14.86 6.56 -3.93
CA ASP A 79 15.29 6.59 -2.55
C ASP A 79 14.18 6.08 -1.62
N ASP A 80 14.42 6.15 -0.31
CA ASP A 80 13.50 5.68 0.72
C ASP A 80 12.57 6.78 1.29
N ASP A 81 12.41 7.89 0.55
CA ASP A 81 11.43 8.91 0.90
C ASP A 81 10.00 8.48 0.51
N TRP A 82 9.21 8.17 1.53
CA TRP A 82 7.81 7.76 1.38
C TRP A 82 6.91 8.81 0.69
N ASN A 83 7.13 10.11 0.95
CA ASN A 83 6.33 11.19 0.37
C ASN A 83 6.64 11.39 -1.12
N ARG A 84 7.88 11.14 -1.52
CA ARG A 84 8.30 11.14 -2.92
C ARG A 84 7.91 9.87 -3.65
N ALA A 85 7.97 8.71 -2.99
CA ALA A 85 7.65 7.42 -3.60
C ALA A 85 6.15 7.21 -3.86
N PHE A 86 5.30 7.72 -2.96
CA PHE A 86 3.88 7.36 -2.94
C PHE A 86 2.94 8.57 -2.91
N GLN A 87 1.74 8.38 -3.46
CA GLN A 87 0.61 9.29 -3.34
C GLN A 87 -0.49 8.61 -2.53
N VAL A 88 -0.83 9.20 -1.39
CA VAL A 88 -1.90 8.74 -0.50
C VAL A 88 -3.19 9.46 -0.86
N ARG A 89 -4.29 8.72 -0.91
CA ARG A 89 -5.64 9.29 -1.02
C ARG A 89 -6.57 8.58 -0.03
N PRO A 90 -7.56 9.28 0.55
CA PRO A 90 -8.64 8.60 1.26
C PRO A 90 -9.29 7.54 0.37
N ALA A 91 -9.69 6.42 0.96
CA ALA A 91 -10.54 5.46 0.28
C ALA A 91 -11.96 6.04 0.23
N ASP A 92 -12.36 6.50 -0.95
CA ASP A 92 -13.73 6.98 -1.16
C ASP A 92 -14.63 5.81 -1.55
N PHE A 93 -15.63 5.57 -0.72
CA PHE A 93 -16.68 4.58 -0.96
C PHE A 93 -18.05 5.24 -1.18
N GLY A 94 -18.13 6.58 -1.18
CA GLY A 94 -19.38 7.34 -1.25
C GLY A 94 -20.19 7.10 -2.52
N ASP A 95 -19.52 6.87 -3.65
CA ASP A 95 -20.16 6.59 -4.94
C ASP A 95 -20.44 5.09 -5.19
N ARG A 96 -20.12 4.22 -4.23
CA ARG A 96 -20.51 2.82 -4.33
C ARG A 96 -21.91 2.70 -3.77
N ASN A 97 -22.91 2.86 -4.63
CA ASN A 97 -24.23 2.27 -4.39
C ASN A 97 -23.98 0.81 -4.02
N CYS A 98 -24.16 0.47 -2.75
CA CYS A 98 -24.20 -0.91 -2.30
C CYS A 98 -25.28 -1.61 -3.13
N CYS A 99 -24.91 -2.72 -3.76
CA CYS A 99 -25.87 -3.69 -4.27
C CYS A 99 -26.70 -4.25 -3.10
#